data_AF-E3RW55-F1
#
_entry.id   AF-E3RW55-F1
#
_cell.length_a   1.000
_cell.length_b   1.000
_cell.length_c   1.000
_cell.angle_alpha   90.00
_cell.angle_beta   90.00
_cell.angle_gamma   90.00
#
_symmetry.space_group_name_H-M   'P 1'
#
loop_
_entity.id
_entity.type
_entity.pdbx_description
1 polymer ?
#
loop_
_entity_poly.entity_id
_entity_poly.type
_entity_poly.pdbx_seq_one_letter_code
_entity_poly.pdbx_strand_id
1 'polypeptide(L)' 'NPFGVAPYLTLFTEPQGNQLKIVIGGNTNFLTLERASLLVDMLGQAAQALSYSPQASLASLTLSLPNSVLSD' A
#
# COMPACT_ATOMS: atom_id res chain seq x y z
N ASN A 1 -18.31 -21.36 4.90
CA ASN A 1 -19.26 -20.25 5.14
C ASN A 1 -19.54 -19.57 3.81
N PRO A 2 -20.74 -19.70 3.21
CA PRO A 2 -21.05 -19.12 1.90
C PRO A 2 -21.15 -17.58 1.89
N PHE A 3 -21.09 -16.93 3.06
CA PHE A 3 -21.08 -15.47 3.22
C PHE A 3 -19.77 -14.95 3.81
N GLY A 4 -18.71 -15.77 3.82
CA GLY A 4 -17.41 -15.34 4.31
C GLY A 4 -16.83 -14.29 3.37
N VAL A 5 -16.85 -13.01 3.77
CA VAL A 5 -16.13 -11.97 3.03
C VAL A 5 -14.64 -12.25 3.18
N ALA A 6 -14.09 -12.84 2.12
CA ALA A 6 -12.71 -12.71 1.69
C ALA A 6 -11.90 -11.64 2.45
N PRO A 7 -11.10 -12.00 3.47
CA PRO A 7 -10.26 -11.03 4.19
C PRO A 7 -8.96 -10.73 3.43
N TYR A 8 -9.01 -10.67 2.10
CA TYR A 8 -7.81 -10.53 1.29
C TYR A 8 -7.62 -9.10 0.82
N LEU A 9 -6.38 -8.64 0.92
CA LEU A 9 -5.85 -7.54 0.13
C LEU A 9 -5.44 -8.09 -1.23
N THR A 10 -5.86 -7.44 -2.31
CA THR A 10 -5.43 -7.75 -3.67
C THR A 10 -4.58 -6.62 -4.21
N LEU A 11 -3.45 -6.99 -4.82
CA LEU A 11 -2.55 -6.07 -5.49
C LEU A 11 -2.50 -6.47 -6.96
N PHE A 12 -2.93 -5.57 -7.84
CA PHE A 12 -2.78 -5.74 -9.28
C PHE A 12 -1.82 -4.70 -9.81
N THR A 13 -0.89 -5.13 -10.66
CA THR A 13 0.07 -4.25 -11.30
C THR A 13 -0.04 -4.40 -12.81
N GLU A 14 -0.08 -3.29 -13.51
CA GLU A 14 -0.07 -3.26 -14.98
C GLU A 14 0.78 -2.09 -15.49
N PRO A 15 1.54 -2.28 -16.58
CA PRO A 15 2.22 -1.17 -17.23
C PRO A 15 1.17 -0.21 -17.84
N GLN A 16 1.35 1.08 -17.62
CA GLN A 16 0.53 2.15 -18.19
C GLN A 16 1.46 3.18 -18.85
N GLY A 17 1.88 2.90 -20.07
CA GLY A 17 2.89 3.70 -20.78
C GLY A 17 4.24 3.65 -20.06
N ASN A 18 4.75 4.81 -19.64
CA ASN A 18 6.00 4.93 -18.88
C ASN A 18 5.79 4.84 -17.35
N GLN A 19 4.61 4.43 -16.90
CA GLN A 19 4.25 4.33 -15.49
C GLN A 19 3.86 2.89 -15.14
N LEU A 20 4.03 2.50 -13.89
CA LEU A 20 3.45 1.27 -13.35
C LEU A 20 2.17 1.65 -12.60
N LYS A 21 1.02 1.20 -13.10
CA LYS A 21 -0.24 1.35 -12.39
C LYS A 21 -0.35 0.23 -11.36
N ILE A 22 -0.65 0.61 -10.13
CA ILE A 22 -0.86 -0.31 -9.00
C ILE A 22 -2.28 -0.08 -8.49
N VAL A 23 -3.07 -1.16 -8.46
CA VAL A 23 -4.44 -1.15 -7.91
C VAL A 23 -4.45 -1.99 -6.65
N ILE A 24 -4.80 -1.36 -5.54
CA ILE A 24 -5.00 -2.01 -4.24
C ILE A 24 -6.50 -2.19 -4.04
N GLY A 25 -6.96 -3.43 -4.01
CA GLY A 25 -8.34 -3.81 -3.71
C GLY A 25 -8.42 -4.58 -2.40
N GLY A 26 -9.58 -4.56 -1.76
CA GLY A 26 -9.78 -5.34 -0.55
C GLY A 26 -11.13 -5.13 0.09
N ASN A 27 -11.39 -5.90 1.14
CA ASN A 27 -12.59 -5.77 1.95
C ASN A 27 -12.55 -4.46 2.75
N THR A 28 -13.52 -3.57 2.52
CA THR A 28 -13.60 -2.24 3.15
C THR A 28 -13.86 -2.27 4.66
N ASN A 29 -14.30 -3.40 5.22
CA ASN A 29 -14.36 -3.58 6.68
C ASN A 29 -12.96 -3.55 7.32
N PHE A 30 -11.90 -3.83 6.54
CA PHE A 30 -10.50 -3.80 7.00
C PHE A 30 -9.67 -2.73 6.29
N LEU A 31 -9.90 -2.55 4.99
CA LEU A 31 -9.25 -1.57 4.12
C LEU A 31 -10.17 -0.34 4.01
N THR A 32 -10.29 0.41 5.10
CA THR A 32 -10.96 1.72 5.06
C THR A 32 -10.19 2.67 4.14
N LEU A 33 -10.82 3.78 3.73
CA LEU A 33 -10.17 4.76 2.86
C LEU A 33 -8.86 5.29 3.46
N GLU A 34 -8.87 5.57 4.76
CA GLU A 34 -7.71 6.08 5.51
C GLU A 34 -6.58 5.05 5.49
N ARG A 35 -6.90 3.78 5.73
CA ARG A 35 -5.91 2.69 5.69
C ARG A 35 -5.38 2.43 4.29
N ALA A 36 -6.24 2.52 3.28
CA ALA A 36 -5.83 2.43 1.88
C ALA A 36 -4.84 3.55 1.52
N SER A 37 -5.13 4.79 1.92
CA SER A 37 -4.23 5.94 1.70
C SER A 37 -2.87 5.70 2.36
N LEU A 38 -2.84 5.29 3.62
CA LEU A 38 -1.60 4.97 4.34
C LEU A 38 -0.79 3.88 3.63
N LEU A 39 -1.44 2.83 3.13
CA LEU A 39 -0.76 1.75 2.40
C LEU A 39 -0.16 2.23 1.08
N VAL A 40 -0.87 3.10 0.34
CA VAL A 40 -0.37 3.68 -0.91
C VAL A 40 0.85 4.55 -0.64
N ASP A 41 0.82 5.39 0.40
CA ASP A 41 1.94 6.26 0.77
C ASP A 41 3.18 5.44 1.17
N MET A 42 3.00 4.41 1.99
CA MET A 42 4.09 3.51 2.39
C MET A 42 4.67 2.76 1.19
N LEU A 43 3.83 2.30 0.25
CA LEU A 43 4.28 1.64 -0.97
C LEU A 43 5.10 2.59 -1.85
N GLY A 44 4.66 3.85 -1.99
CA GLY A 44 5.39 4.88 -2.71
C GLY A 44 6.77 5.13 -2.11
N GLN A 45 6.86 5.28 -0.78
CA GLN A 45 8.13 5.47 -0.07
C GLN A 45 9.07 4.27 -0.24
N ALA A 46 8.55 3.04 -0.12
CA ALA A 46 9.34 1.84 -0.30
C ALA A 46 9.87 1.72 -1.74
N ALA A 47 9.02 1.94 -2.74
CA ALA A 47 9.41 1.92 -4.15
C ALA A 47 10.46 2.98 -4.45
N GLN A 48 10.30 4.20 -3.92
CA GLN A 48 11.27 5.28 -4.06
C GLN A 48 12.61 4.88 -3.45
N ALA A 49 12.64 4.42 -2.20
CA ALA A 49 13.88 4.08 -1.53
C ALA A 49 14.62 2.91 -2.21
N LEU A 50 13.90 1.88 -2.64
CA LEU A 50 14.47 0.75 -3.40
C LEU A 50 14.97 1.16 -4.79
N SER A 51 14.37 2.18 -5.42
CA SER A 51 14.84 2.68 -6.72
C SER A 51 16.23 3.32 -6.64
N TYR A 52 16.56 3.99 -5.52
CA TYR A 52 17.87 4.58 -5.29
C TYR A 52 18.88 3.57 -4.73
N SER A 53 18.42 2.61 -3.93
CA SER A 53 19.26 1.61 -3.27
C SER A 53 18.64 0.20 -3.40
N PRO A 54 18.78 -0.47 -4.55
CA PRO A 54 18.13 -1.78 -4.80
C PRO A 54 18.58 -2.91 -3.86
N GLN A 55 19.77 -2.76 -3.25
CA GLN A 55 20.35 -3.71 -2.30
C GLN A 55 20.01 -3.37 -0.84
N ALA A 56 19.27 -2.28 -0.60
CA ALA A 56 18.87 -1.92 0.76
C ALA A 56 17.92 -2.97 1.33
N SER A 57 18.15 -3.36 2.58
CA SER A 57 17.23 -4.24 3.30
C SER A 57 15.89 -3.54 3.49
N LEU A 58 14.79 -4.23 3.23
CA LEU A 58 13.45 -3.71 3.53
C LEU A 58 13.30 -3.31 5.01
N ALA A 59 14.01 -3.99 5.92
CA ALA A 59 14.02 -3.65 7.35
C ALA A 59 14.75 -2.33 7.66
N SER A 60 15.58 -1.84 6.75
CA SER A 60 16.27 -0.54 6.89
C SER A 60 15.45 0.63 6.34
N LEU A 61 14.32 0.37 5.68
CA LEU A 61 13.44 1.40 5.16
C LEU A 61 12.60 1.99 6.30
N THR A 62 12.89 3.23 6.67
CA THR A 62 12.06 3.98 7.61
C THR A 62 10.83 4.49 6.87
N LEU A 63 9.75 3.71 6.89
CA LEU A 63 8.47 4.13 6.33
C LEU A 63 7.80 5.12 7.28
N SER A 64 7.67 6.36 6.83
CA SER A 64 6.99 7.41 7.57
C SER A 64 5.49 7.15 7.44
N LEU A 65 4.83 6.71 8.52
CA LEU A 65 3.36 6.75 8.55
C LEU A 65 2.93 8.23 8.54
N PRO A 66 2.06 8.65 7.62
CA PRO A 66 1.37 9.92 7.75
C PRO A 66 0.73 10.00 9.14
N ASN A 67 0.89 11.13 9.83
CA ASN A 67 0.13 11.41 11.05
C ASN A 67 -1.35 11.33 10.70
N SER A 68 -1.98 10.19 11.01
CA SER A 68 -3.43 10.07 11.04
C SER A 68 -3.90 11.07 12.07
N VAL A 69 -4.46 12.19 11.62
CA VAL A 69 -5.23 13.07 12.50
C VAL A 69 -6.47 12.26 12.86
N LEU A 70 -6.38 11.49 13.94
CA LEU A 70 -7.53 10.98 14.67
C LEU A 70 -8.32 12.22 15.09
N SER A 71 -9.28 12.61 14.26
CA SER A 71 -10.30 13.55 14.67
C SER A 71 -11.29 12.73 15.50
N ASP A 72 -11.30 12.97 16.80
CA ASP A 72 -12.30 12.45 17.75
C ASP A 72 -13.73 12.84 17.34
#